data_AF-A0A2M8M0C5-F1
#
_entry.id   AF-A0A2M8M0C5-F1
#
_cell.length_a   1.000
_cell.length_b   1.000
_cell.length_c   1.000
_cell.angle_alpha   90.00
_cell.angle_beta   90.00
_cell.angle_gamma   90.00
#
_symmetry.space_group_name_H-M   'P 1'
#
loop_
_entity.id
_entity.type
_entity.pdbx_description
1 polymer ?
#
loop_
_entity_poly.entity_id
_entity_poly.type
_entity_poly.pdbx_seq_one_letter_code
_entity_poly.pdbx_strand_id
1 'polypeptide(L)'
;MSRSADGTPGGDGPEEPDRNGPRIPAPRPPADDLPAPDGGTPDGGRRDGRGDHDHPTLRSLLGAWALAVCSPGETAAVEAHLPDCPPCAGEARRLRDAVGLIRREDPLDPGPGLRSGTLEECLRRRPAAVPLPRWAAPYDAETARLDALLRDMGDTEWATPVRLRWAGGERVLTLCGVLAHLGCADGLVAVRLGLADPLGPGAPHTVADRTEAAIEHCRRHEAPFVRDRWRTQTRSIVRTAAREAAAVADLPVDFTEFRRPVRDALVGRAFACWIHADDIAAAVDYPYEPPASGHLAGMVELAVRRVPGALADRRRAGLAAPARSLTAAGAPGRTLLLEIEGRGGGEWYLPLDSPAALATPERTVARLVLEDVEFCRLAAGHVSPRDAAAGQEGDREATGDTLRAVASLSRL
;
A
#
# COMPACT_ATOMS: atom_id res chain seq x y z
N MET A 1 -9.69 -11.37 74.94
CA MET A 1 -11.06 -11.88 74.72
C MET A 1 -11.48 -11.37 73.34
N SER A 2 -11.18 -12.00 72.20
CA SER A 2 -11.22 -13.42 71.78
C SER A 2 -12.57 -13.80 71.13
N ARG A 3 -12.50 -14.47 69.96
CA ARG A 3 -13.55 -14.90 68.99
C ARG A 3 -13.67 -13.95 67.78
N SER A 4 -13.45 -14.32 66.50
CA SER A 4 -13.39 -15.63 65.78
C SER A 4 -14.67 -16.47 65.89
N ALA A 5 -15.38 -16.88 64.84
CA ALA A 5 -15.29 -16.62 63.38
C ALA A 5 -16.77 -16.53 62.85
N ASP A 6 -17.19 -16.69 61.58
CA ASP A 6 -16.59 -17.12 60.30
C ASP A 6 -17.51 -16.66 59.12
N GLY A 7 -17.19 -16.96 57.84
CA GLY A 7 -18.18 -16.92 56.74
C GLY A 7 -17.73 -16.35 55.37
N THR A 8 -17.35 -17.26 54.46
CA THR A 8 -16.99 -17.05 53.04
C THR A 8 -18.10 -16.41 52.17
N PRO A 9 -17.78 -15.54 51.20
CA PRO A 9 -18.54 -15.37 49.96
C PRO A 9 -17.96 -16.25 48.83
N GLY A 10 -18.85 -16.78 47.98
CA GLY A 10 -18.51 -17.77 46.94
C GLY A 10 -17.55 -17.24 45.86
N GLY A 11 -16.87 -18.18 45.19
CA GLY A 11 -16.08 -17.86 44.01
C GLY A 11 -16.95 -17.75 42.77
N ASP A 12 -16.93 -16.59 42.13
CA ASP A 12 -17.41 -16.43 40.76
C ASP A 12 -16.39 -17.05 39.80
N GLY A 13 -16.79 -18.13 39.12
CA GLY A 13 -16.07 -18.64 37.97
C GLY A 13 -16.19 -17.67 36.78
N PRO A 14 -15.28 -17.72 35.80
CA PRO A 14 -15.37 -16.87 34.62
C PRO A 14 -16.63 -17.20 33.82
N GLU A 15 -17.47 -16.19 33.58
CA GLU A 15 -18.63 -16.30 32.70
C GLU A 15 -18.20 -16.73 31.29
N GLU A 16 -18.83 -17.76 30.74
CA GLU A 16 -18.63 -18.14 29.33
C GLU A 16 -19.13 -17.01 28.42
N PRO A 17 -18.36 -16.58 27.40
CA PRO A 17 -18.81 -15.55 26.49
C PRO A 17 -19.99 -16.04 25.63
N ASP A 18 -21.07 -15.28 25.66
CA ASP A 18 -22.32 -15.51 24.92
C ASP A 18 -22.06 -15.85 23.44
N ARG A 19 -22.45 -17.07 23.03
CA ARG A 19 -22.22 -17.62 21.69
C ARG A 19 -23.20 -17.07 20.61
N ASN A 20 -23.75 -15.89 20.83
CA ASN A 20 -24.83 -15.31 20.02
C ASN A 20 -24.49 -13.96 19.36
N GLY A 21 -23.20 -13.71 19.10
CA GLY A 21 -22.77 -12.65 18.18
C GLY A 21 -23.30 -12.88 16.74
N PRO A 22 -23.50 -11.81 15.94
CA PRO A 22 -24.10 -11.92 14.61
C PRO A 22 -23.21 -12.74 13.67
N ARG A 23 -23.68 -13.93 13.29
CA ARG A 23 -22.99 -14.83 12.36
C ARG A 23 -22.97 -14.20 10.97
N ILE A 24 -21.77 -14.07 10.40
CA ILE A 24 -21.61 -13.71 8.98
C ILE A 24 -22.30 -14.80 8.15
N PRO A 25 -23.27 -14.47 7.27
CA PRO A 25 -23.90 -15.46 6.42
C PRO A 25 -22.89 -16.12 5.48
N ALA A 26 -23.03 -17.41 5.25
CA ALA A 26 -22.27 -18.10 4.20
C ALA A 26 -22.56 -17.46 2.82
N PRO A 27 -21.58 -17.42 1.89
CA PRO A 27 -21.80 -16.86 0.56
C PRO A 27 -22.93 -17.61 -0.16
N ARG A 28 -23.89 -16.85 -0.72
CA ARG A 28 -25.02 -17.40 -1.48
C ARG A 28 -24.55 -17.96 -2.84
N PRO A 29 -25.19 -19.02 -3.36
CA PRO A 29 -24.93 -19.51 -4.70
C PRO A 29 -25.40 -18.49 -5.77
N PRO A 30 -24.85 -18.51 -7.00
CA PRO A 30 -24.99 -17.41 -7.96
C PRO A 30 -26.35 -17.26 -8.67
N ALA A 31 -27.41 -17.93 -8.19
CA ALA A 31 -28.65 -18.14 -8.95
C ALA A 31 -29.84 -17.25 -8.53
N ASP A 32 -29.73 -16.51 -7.41
CA ASP A 32 -30.88 -15.84 -6.78
C ASP A 32 -31.23 -14.45 -7.36
N ASP A 33 -30.40 -13.87 -8.24
CA ASP A 33 -30.53 -12.48 -8.73
C ASP A 33 -31.31 -12.35 -10.07
N LEU A 34 -32.12 -13.34 -10.45
CA LEU A 34 -33.01 -13.22 -11.62
C LEU A 34 -34.38 -12.64 -11.20
N PRO A 35 -34.85 -11.53 -11.82
CA PRO A 35 -36.17 -10.98 -11.51
C PRO A 35 -37.28 -11.93 -11.96
N ALA A 36 -38.25 -12.19 -11.07
CA ALA A 36 -39.44 -12.95 -11.41
C ALA A 36 -40.27 -12.20 -12.47
N PRO A 37 -40.68 -12.84 -13.58
CA PRO A 37 -41.49 -12.18 -14.61
C PRO A 37 -42.95 -12.06 -14.16
N ASP A 38 -43.48 -10.83 -14.19
CA ASP A 38 -44.89 -10.55 -13.91
C ASP A 38 -45.84 -11.28 -14.88
N GLY A 39 -46.96 -11.75 -14.34
CA GLY A 39 -47.98 -12.48 -15.11
C GLY A 39 -48.91 -11.54 -15.89
N GLY A 40 -49.03 -11.75 -17.20
CA GLY A 40 -49.93 -10.98 -18.06
C GLY A 40 -49.95 -11.45 -19.52
N THR A 41 -50.68 -12.54 -19.80
CA THR A 41 -51.04 -13.00 -21.14
C THR A 41 -52.13 -12.09 -21.76
N PRO A 42 -52.21 -11.93 -23.11
CA PRO A 42 -52.59 -13.06 -23.96
C PRO A 42 -51.85 -13.21 -25.30
N ASP A 43 -51.78 -14.50 -25.66
CA ASP A 43 -51.71 -15.15 -26.97
C ASP A 43 -50.77 -14.62 -28.08
N GLY A 44 -49.85 -15.51 -28.45
CA GLY A 44 -48.76 -15.28 -29.40
C GLY A 44 -47.81 -16.47 -29.49
N GLY A 45 -48.33 -17.70 -29.35
CA GLY A 45 -47.63 -18.93 -29.74
C GLY A 45 -46.23 -19.17 -29.18
N ARG A 46 -46.02 -19.10 -27.85
CA ARG A 46 -44.79 -19.65 -27.25
C ARG A 46 -44.76 -21.17 -27.40
N ARG A 47 -43.86 -21.69 -28.23
CA ARG A 47 -43.45 -23.10 -28.21
C ARG A 47 -42.34 -23.29 -27.19
N ASP A 48 -42.39 -24.39 -26.44
CA ASP A 48 -41.35 -24.76 -25.48
C ASP A 48 -39.98 -24.87 -26.15
N GLY A 49 -39.01 -24.14 -25.60
CA GLY A 49 -37.60 -24.17 -26.01
C GLY A 49 -36.81 -25.34 -25.39
N ARG A 50 -37.48 -26.43 -25.00
CA ARG A 50 -36.80 -27.70 -24.68
C ARG A 50 -36.35 -28.32 -26.00
N GLY A 51 -35.27 -27.78 -26.54
CA GLY A 51 -34.71 -28.15 -27.83
C GLY A 51 -34.34 -29.62 -27.85
N ASP A 52 -35.25 -30.44 -28.38
CA ASP A 52 -35.01 -31.81 -28.79
C ASP A 52 -34.14 -31.75 -30.05
N HIS A 53 -32.88 -31.33 -29.85
CA HIS A 53 -31.88 -31.26 -30.90
C HIS A 53 -31.69 -32.68 -31.42
N ASP A 54 -32.01 -32.90 -32.70
CA ASP A 54 -31.83 -34.21 -33.28
C ASP A 54 -30.36 -34.64 -33.20
N HIS A 55 -30.12 -35.96 -33.19
CA HIS A 55 -28.78 -36.51 -33.13
C HIS A 55 -27.84 -35.92 -34.23
N PRO A 56 -28.30 -35.67 -35.49
CA PRO A 56 -27.50 -34.93 -36.47
C PRO A 56 -27.02 -33.55 -36.00
N THR A 57 -27.89 -32.74 -35.40
CA THR A 57 -27.57 -31.42 -34.85
C THR A 57 -26.57 -31.52 -33.69
N LEU A 58 -26.81 -32.41 -32.73
CA LEU A 58 -25.89 -32.61 -31.59
C LEU A 58 -24.51 -33.10 -32.07
N ARG A 59 -24.48 -33.96 -33.10
CA ARG A 59 -23.24 -34.43 -33.72
C ARG A 59 -22.48 -33.32 -34.45
N SER A 60 -23.16 -32.36 -35.07
CA SER A 60 -22.50 -31.23 -35.74
C SER A 60 -21.89 -30.23 -34.75
N LEU A 61 -22.51 -30.07 -33.57
CA LEU A 61 -22.02 -29.20 -32.50
C LEU A 61 -20.74 -29.72 -31.82
N LEU A 62 -20.35 -31.00 -31.95
CA LEU A 62 -19.19 -31.58 -31.27
C LEU A 62 -17.88 -30.82 -31.52
N GLY A 63 -17.69 -30.26 -32.72
CA GLY A 63 -16.50 -29.45 -33.05
C GLY A 63 -16.49 -28.09 -32.33
N ALA A 64 -17.63 -27.40 -32.31
CA ALA A 64 -17.79 -26.12 -31.60
C ALA A 64 -17.69 -26.31 -30.07
N TRP A 65 -18.24 -27.41 -29.55
CA TRP A 65 -18.15 -27.78 -28.14
C TRP A 65 -16.71 -28.16 -27.74
N ALA A 66 -15.97 -28.89 -28.58
CA ALA A 66 -14.56 -29.21 -28.32
C ALA A 66 -13.66 -27.95 -28.32
N LEU A 67 -14.02 -26.91 -29.08
CA LEU A 67 -13.35 -25.61 -29.08
C LEU A 67 -13.80 -24.66 -27.95
N ALA A 68 -14.85 -25.03 -27.21
CA ALA A 68 -15.52 -24.22 -26.18
C ALA A 68 -16.15 -22.91 -26.71
N VAL A 69 -16.75 -22.95 -27.91
CA VAL A 69 -17.41 -21.80 -28.57
C VAL A 69 -18.93 -21.95 -28.73
N CYS A 70 -19.52 -23.02 -28.19
CA CYS A 70 -20.97 -23.17 -28.09
C CYS A 70 -21.60 -22.17 -27.11
N SER A 71 -22.86 -21.81 -27.33
CA SER A 71 -23.67 -21.13 -26.32
C SER A 71 -23.90 -22.03 -25.08
N PRO A 72 -24.33 -21.47 -23.93
CA PRO A 72 -24.63 -22.27 -22.74
C PRO A 72 -25.70 -23.34 -22.97
N GLY A 73 -26.71 -23.05 -23.80
CA GLY A 73 -27.79 -23.98 -24.13
C GLY A 73 -27.31 -25.16 -24.99
N GLU A 74 -26.54 -24.88 -26.04
CA GLU A 74 -25.91 -25.91 -26.89
C GLU A 74 -24.92 -26.76 -26.09
N THR A 75 -24.15 -26.15 -25.19
CA THR A 75 -23.20 -26.86 -24.32
C THR A 75 -23.93 -27.87 -23.43
N ALA A 76 -24.99 -27.45 -22.74
CA ALA A 76 -25.81 -28.33 -21.90
C ALA A 76 -26.49 -29.45 -22.73
N ALA A 77 -26.95 -29.15 -23.95
CA ALA A 77 -27.57 -30.14 -24.83
C ALA A 77 -26.56 -31.20 -25.32
N VAL A 78 -25.34 -30.80 -25.69
CA VAL A 78 -24.27 -31.73 -26.05
C VAL A 78 -23.85 -32.56 -24.84
N GLU A 79 -23.65 -31.95 -23.67
CA GLU A 79 -23.24 -32.68 -22.46
C GLU A 79 -24.27 -33.69 -21.97
N ALA A 80 -25.57 -33.39 -22.11
CA ALA A 80 -26.64 -34.34 -21.86
C ALA A 80 -26.66 -35.52 -22.85
N HIS A 81 -26.17 -35.33 -24.08
CA HIS A 81 -26.18 -36.35 -25.14
C HIS A 81 -25.01 -37.33 -25.08
N LEU A 82 -23.83 -36.91 -24.63
CA LEU A 82 -22.62 -37.76 -24.64
C LEU A 82 -22.74 -39.06 -23.83
N PRO A 83 -23.40 -39.13 -22.66
CA PRO A 83 -23.59 -40.38 -21.92
C PRO A 83 -24.37 -41.44 -22.71
N ASP A 84 -25.39 -41.00 -23.46
CA ASP A 84 -26.33 -41.88 -24.15
C ASP A 84 -25.90 -42.26 -25.58
N CYS A 85 -24.86 -41.60 -26.12
CA CYS A 85 -24.33 -41.87 -27.46
C CYS A 85 -22.82 -42.15 -27.48
N PRO A 86 -22.40 -43.43 -27.34
CA PRO A 86 -20.99 -43.82 -27.38
C PRO A 86 -20.22 -43.38 -28.65
N PRO A 87 -20.81 -43.37 -29.87
CA PRO A 87 -20.16 -42.81 -31.05
C PRO A 87 -19.83 -41.31 -30.91
N CYS A 88 -20.77 -40.50 -30.42
CA CYS A 88 -20.55 -39.07 -30.19
C CYS A 88 -19.57 -38.83 -29.03
N ALA A 89 -19.62 -39.62 -27.96
CA ALA A 89 -18.61 -39.56 -26.88
C ALA A 89 -17.19 -39.88 -27.36
N GLY A 90 -17.05 -40.88 -28.25
CA GLY A 90 -15.76 -41.23 -28.86
C GLY A 90 -15.23 -40.12 -29.78
N GLU A 91 -16.10 -39.48 -30.55
CA GLU A 91 -15.73 -38.34 -31.41
C GLU A 91 -15.41 -37.08 -30.60
N ALA A 92 -16.23 -36.75 -29.61
CA ALA A 92 -16.02 -35.64 -28.68
C ALA A 92 -14.67 -35.73 -27.96
N ARG A 93 -14.24 -36.94 -27.57
CA ARG A 93 -12.91 -37.19 -26.99
C ARG A 93 -11.80 -36.94 -28.02
N ARG A 94 -11.88 -37.56 -29.22
CA ARG A 94 -10.90 -37.32 -30.30
C ARG A 94 -10.76 -35.84 -30.67
N LEU A 95 -11.87 -35.11 -30.73
CA LEU A 95 -11.87 -33.68 -31.03
C LEU A 95 -11.22 -32.86 -29.90
N ARG A 96 -11.48 -33.18 -28.62
CA ARG A 96 -10.78 -32.55 -27.49
C ARG A 96 -9.28 -32.87 -27.49
N ASP A 97 -8.89 -34.11 -27.76
CA ASP A 97 -7.48 -34.52 -27.88
C ASP A 97 -6.78 -33.74 -29.01
N ALA A 98 -7.44 -33.60 -30.17
CA ALA A 98 -6.93 -32.82 -31.29
C ALA A 98 -6.84 -31.30 -30.99
N VAL A 99 -7.83 -30.73 -30.29
CA VAL A 99 -7.78 -29.34 -29.82
C VAL A 99 -6.64 -29.12 -28.82
N GLY A 100 -6.37 -30.10 -27.95
CA GLY A 100 -5.22 -30.09 -27.04
C GLY A 100 -3.87 -30.09 -27.76
N LEU A 101 -3.76 -30.75 -28.92
CA LEU A 101 -2.56 -30.73 -29.76
C LEU A 101 -2.40 -29.43 -30.59
N ILE A 102 -3.50 -28.74 -30.88
CA ILE A 102 -3.51 -27.48 -31.67
C ILE A 102 -3.33 -26.25 -30.78
N ARG A 103 -3.88 -26.26 -29.57
CA ARG A 103 -3.61 -25.22 -28.58
C ARG A 103 -2.15 -25.32 -28.15
N ARG A 104 -1.38 -24.28 -28.44
CA ARG A 104 -0.21 -23.97 -27.62
C ARG A 104 -0.71 -23.84 -26.19
N GLU A 105 0.02 -24.41 -25.24
CA GLU A 105 -0.23 -24.17 -23.82
C GLU A 105 -0.11 -22.65 -23.59
N ASP A 106 -1.25 -21.99 -23.36
CA ASP A 106 -1.25 -20.60 -22.92
C ASP A 106 -0.48 -20.55 -21.59
N PRO A 107 0.47 -19.62 -21.40
CA PRO A 107 1.18 -19.49 -20.15
C PRO A 107 0.19 -19.39 -18.98
N LEU A 108 0.32 -20.31 -18.01
CA LEU A 108 -0.52 -20.33 -16.81
C LEU A 108 -0.33 -19.08 -15.93
N ASP A 109 0.75 -18.32 -16.17
CA ASP A 109 0.99 -17.02 -15.54
C ASP A 109 -0.02 -15.99 -16.06
N PRO A 110 -0.94 -15.49 -15.20
CA PRO A 110 -1.84 -14.44 -15.60
C PRO A 110 -1.03 -13.17 -15.91
N GLY A 111 -1.30 -12.54 -17.06
CA GLY A 111 -0.62 -11.31 -17.44
C GLY A 111 -0.67 -10.26 -16.32
N PRO A 112 0.39 -9.47 -16.08
CA PRO A 112 0.60 -8.73 -14.83
C PRO A 112 -0.49 -7.69 -14.50
N GLY A 113 -1.29 -7.28 -15.48
CA GLY A 113 -2.45 -6.42 -15.28
C GLY A 113 -3.76 -7.13 -14.89
N LEU A 114 -3.88 -8.46 -15.04
CA LEU A 114 -5.15 -9.19 -14.92
C LEU A 114 -5.74 -9.08 -13.51
N ARG A 115 -4.92 -9.21 -12.46
CA ARG A 115 -5.37 -9.08 -11.07
C ARG A 115 -5.90 -7.67 -10.81
N SER A 116 -5.14 -6.65 -11.20
CA SER A 116 -5.50 -5.24 -10.99
C SER A 116 -6.77 -4.86 -11.78
N GLY A 117 -6.85 -5.24 -13.06
CA GLY A 117 -8.03 -4.99 -13.90
C GLY A 117 -9.28 -5.73 -13.42
N THR A 118 -9.13 -6.98 -12.96
CA THR A 118 -10.24 -7.73 -12.33
C THR A 118 -10.73 -7.03 -11.05
N LEU A 119 -9.82 -6.62 -10.18
CA LEU A 119 -10.18 -5.91 -8.95
C LEU A 119 -10.83 -4.54 -9.24
N GLU A 120 -10.33 -3.81 -10.24
CA GLU A 120 -10.92 -2.54 -10.66
C GLU A 120 -12.34 -2.74 -11.23
N GLU A 121 -12.57 -3.73 -12.09
CA GLU A 121 -13.89 -4.08 -12.61
C GLU A 121 -14.84 -4.51 -11.49
N CYS A 122 -14.37 -5.32 -10.53
CA CYS A 122 -15.15 -5.70 -9.35
C CYS A 122 -15.55 -4.47 -8.50
N LEU A 123 -14.63 -3.53 -8.26
CA LEU A 123 -14.89 -2.30 -7.51
C LEU A 123 -15.76 -1.31 -8.30
N ARG A 124 -15.70 -1.32 -9.63
CA ARG A 124 -16.57 -0.53 -10.51
C ARG A 124 -18.01 -1.04 -10.46
N ARG A 125 -18.20 -2.36 -10.46
CA ARG A 125 -19.52 -3.01 -10.29
C ARG A 125 -20.07 -2.89 -8.88
N ARG A 126 -19.20 -2.96 -7.86
CA ARG A 126 -19.57 -2.85 -6.44
C ARG A 126 -18.65 -1.87 -5.72
N PRO A 127 -18.94 -0.55 -5.79
CA PRO A 127 -18.16 0.47 -5.11
C PRO A 127 -18.10 0.25 -3.59
N ALA A 128 -16.98 0.65 -2.98
CA ALA A 128 -16.85 0.67 -1.53
C ALA A 128 -17.83 1.70 -0.94
N ALA A 129 -18.60 1.29 0.09
CA ALA A 129 -19.57 2.18 0.75
C ALA A 129 -18.92 3.41 1.41
N VAL A 130 -17.64 3.31 1.80
CA VAL A 130 -16.79 4.43 2.18
C VAL A 130 -15.50 4.31 1.38
N PRO A 131 -15.30 5.12 0.32
CA PRO A 131 -14.08 5.06 -0.49
C PRO A 131 -12.88 5.64 0.27
N LEU A 132 -11.73 4.99 0.16
CA LEU A 132 -10.48 5.50 0.72
C LEU A 132 -9.97 6.67 -0.16
N PRO A 133 -9.66 7.86 0.41
CA PRO A 133 -9.09 8.95 -0.38
C PRO A 133 -7.70 8.59 -0.91
N ARG A 134 -7.37 9.06 -2.12
CA ARG A 134 -6.11 8.74 -2.82
C ARG A 134 -4.85 9.02 -2.00
N TRP A 135 -4.85 10.05 -1.15
CA TRP A 135 -3.72 10.39 -0.28
C TRP A 135 -3.54 9.46 0.94
N ALA A 136 -4.56 8.67 1.30
CA ALA A 136 -4.45 7.65 2.35
C ALA A 136 -4.14 6.24 1.79
N ALA A 137 -4.37 6.00 0.49
CA ALA A 137 -4.15 4.71 -0.15
C ALA A 137 -2.71 4.15 -0.03
N PRO A 138 -1.63 4.97 -0.15
CA PRO A 138 -0.28 4.49 0.11
C PRO A 138 -0.09 3.99 1.55
N TYR A 139 -0.68 4.67 2.54
CA TYR A 139 -0.52 4.31 3.94
C TYR A 139 -1.26 3.02 4.30
N ASP A 140 -2.48 2.84 3.81
CA ASP A 140 -3.23 1.58 3.95
C ASP A 140 -2.48 0.41 3.28
N ALA A 141 -1.99 0.61 2.05
CA ALA A 141 -1.26 -0.41 1.32
C ALA A 141 0.06 -0.82 2.00
N GLU A 142 0.95 0.12 2.32
CA GLU A 142 2.26 -0.24 2.89
C GLU A 142 2.14 -0.81 4.31
N THR A 143 1.20 -0.32 5.14
CA THR A 143 0.94 -0.93 6.46
C THR A 143 0.30 -2.32 6.34
N ALA A 144 -0.55 -2.57 5.34
CA ALA A 144 -1.09 -3.90 5.07
C ALA A 144 -0.02 -4.88 4.53
N ARG A 145 0.92 -4.40 3.71
CA ARG A 145 2.07 -5.18 3.22
C ARG A 145 3.02 -5.55 4.36
N LEU A 146 3.34 -4.61 5.24
CA LEU A 146 4.14 -4.90 6.44
C LEU A 146 3.40 -5.87 7.38
N ASP A 147 2.08 -5.72 7.62
CA ASP A 147 1.31 -6.75 8.37
C ASP A 147 1.28 -8.13 7.69
N ALA A 148 1.45 -8.19 6.37
CA ALA A 148 1.58 -9.46 5.66
C ALA A 148 2.97 -10.10 5.90
N LEU A 149 4.05 -9.34 5.72
CA LEU A 149 5.43 -9.77 6.03
C LEU A 149 5.55 -10.29 7.47
N LEU A 150 5.00 -9.55 8.43
CA LEU A 150 4.99 -9.91 9.86
C LEU A 150 4.08 -11.08 10.22
N ARG A 151 3.32 -11.64 9.27
CA ARG A 151 2.40 -12.76 9.55
C ARG A 151 3.09 -14.08 9.73
N ASP A 152 4.14 -14.29 8.95
CA ASP A 152 4.73 -15.61 8.75
C ASP A 152 6.08 -15.74 9.49
N MET A 153 6.40 -14.75 10.35
CA MET A 153 7.62 -14.67 11.16
C MET A 153 7.48 -15.40 12.50
N GLY A 154 8.45 -16.27 12.80
CA GLY A 154 8.61 -16.95 14.08
C GLY A 154 9.44 -16.14 15.10
N ASP A 155 9.61 -16.70 16.30
CA ASP A 155 10.27 -16.01 17.42
C ASP A 155 11.72 -15.60 17.10
N THR A 156 12.41 -16.37 16.25
CA THR A 156 13.76 -16.11 15.75
C THR A 156 13.82 -14.85 14.89
N GLU A 157 12.87 -14.69 13.96
CA GLU A 157 12.73 -13.52 13.10
C GLU A 157 12.35 -12.29 13.94
N TRP A 158 11.44 -12.44 14.91
CA TRP A 158 11.08 -11.34 15.83
C TRP A 158 12.24 -10.83 16.69
N ALA A 159 13.19 -11.71 17.02
CA ALA A 159 14.41 -11.36 17.73
C ALA A 159 15.54 -10.80 16.83
N THR A 160 15.39 -10.84 15.50
CA THR A 160 16.43 -10.41 14.55
C THR A 160 16.78 -8.93 14.71
N PRO A 161 18.09 -8.57 14.77
CA PRO A 161 18.53 -7.18 14.81
C PRO A 161 18.37 -6.50 13.44
N VAL A 162 17.52 -5.47 13.37
CA VAL A 162 17.28 -4.62 12.21
C VAL A 162 18.06 -3.32 12.37
N ARG A 163 18.84 -2.94 11.35
CA ARG A 163 19.62 -1.70 11.34
C ARG A 163 18.90 -0.62 10.53
N LEU A 164 18.27 0.33 11.21
CA LEU A 164 17.67 1.51 10.62
C LEU A 164 18.78 2.54 10.32
N ARG A 165 18.68 3.21 9.17
CA ARG A 165 19.64 4.24 8.73
C ARG A 165 18.95 5.55 8.35
N TRP A 166 19.62 6.66 8.63
CA TRP A 166 19.29 8.00 8.12
C TRP A 166 20.58 8.82 7.97
N ALA A 167 20.51 9.98 7.31
CA ALA A 167 21.70 10.78 7.02
C ALA A 167 22.43 11.34 8.27
N GLY A 168 21.83 11.24 9.45
CA GLY A 168 22.41 11.66 10.73
C GLY A 168 22.89 10.51 11.63
N GLY A 169 22.71 9.24 11.25
CA GLY A 169 23.12 8.10 12.08
C GLY A 169 22.50 6.77 11.68
N GLU A 170 22.80 5.74 12.48
CA GLU A 170 22.14 4.43 12.41
C GLU A 170 21.71 3.98 13.80
N ARG A 171 20.72 3.07 13.85
CA ARG A 171 20.22 2.46 15.09
C ARG A 171 19.87 1.00 14.84
N VAL A 172 20.21 0.14 15.79
CA VAL A 172 19.77 -1.26 15.79
C VAL A 172 18.57 -1.44 16.72
N LEU A 173 17.52 -2.07 16.21
CA LEU A 173 16.28 -2.41 16.93
C LEU A 173 15.90 -3.88 16.64
N THR A 174 15.03 -4.48 17.45
CA THR A 174 14.31 -5.71 17.05
C THR A 174 13.05 -5.33 16.26
N LEU A 175 12.38 -6.29 15.61
CA LEU A 175 11.13 -6.03 14.87
C LEU A 175 10.07 -5.34 15.74
N CYS A 176 9.92 -5.75 17.01
CA CYS A 176 9.06 -5.06 17.97
C CYS A 176 9.46 -3.59 18.17
N GLY A 177 10.76 -3.29 18.20
CA GLY A 177 11.27 -1.91 18.27
C GLY A 177 10.98 -1.09 17.01
N VAL A 178 11.04 -1.70 15.83
CA VAL A 178 10.68 -1.03 14.56
C VAL A 178 9.19 -0.70 14.53
N LEU A 179 8.32 -1.63 14.96
CA LEU A 179 6.88 -1.39 15.09
C LEU A 179 6.55 -0.34 16.15
N ALA A 180 7.27 -0.34 17.27
CA ALA A 180 7.16 0.68 18.31
C ALA A 180 7.46 2.08 17.75
N HIS A 181 8.56 2.21 17.01
CA HIS A 181 8.98 3.43 16.33
C HIS A 181 7.93 3.89 15.29
N LEU A 182 7.48 2.99 14.41
CA LEU A 182 6.46 3.30 13.41
C LEU A 182 5.15 3.77 14.07
N GLY A 183 4.65 3.02 15.06
CA GLY A 183 3.40 3.31 15.77
C GLY A 183 3.45 4.60 16.58
N CYS A 184 4.57 4.91 17.24
CA CYS A 184 4.65 6.12 18.06
C CYS A 184 4.63 7.41 17.22
N ALA A 185 5.24 7.40 16.04
CA ALA A 185 5.20 8.51 15.10
C ALA A 185 3.84 8.58 14.35
N ASP A 186 3.23 7.44 14.04
CA ASP A 186 1.83 7.37 13.57
C ASP A 186 0.86 7.92 14.63
N GLY A 187 1.23 7.86 15.92
CA GLY A 187 0.45 8.40 17.04
C GLY A 187 0.21 9.91 16.94
N LEU A 188 1.14 10.66 16.36
CA LEU A 188 0.97 12.11 16.11
C LEU A 188 -0.15 12.37 15.09
N VAL A 189 -0.28 11.51 14.08
CA VAL A 189 -1.40 11.55 13.12
C VAL A 189 -2.70 11.09 13.78
N ALA A 190 -2.66 10.01 14.57
CA ALA A 190 -3.81 9.49 15.30
C ALA A 190 -4.44 10.56 16.21
N VAL A 191 -3.63 11.22 17.05
CA VAL A 191 -4.09 12.33 17.90
C VAL A 191 -4.69 13.47 17.07
N ARG A 192 -4.10 13.80 15.90
CA ARG A 192 -4.65 14.86 15.04
C ARG A 192 -6.00 14.51 14.43
N LEU A 193 -6.26 13.21 14.22
CA LEU A 193 -7.54 12.64 13.79
C LEU A 193 -8.54 12.41 14.94
N GLY A 194 -8.23 12.84 16.17
CA GLY A 194 -9.10 12.66 17.33
C GLY A 194 -9.11 11.25 17.93
N LEU A 195 -8.14 10.40 17.54
CA LEU A 195 -7.91 9.09 18.14
C LEU A 195 -7.01 9.22 19.38
N ALA A 196 -7.01 8.20 20.23
CA ALA A 196 -6.10 8.14 21.38
C ALA A 196 -4.63 8.02 20.93
N ASP A 197 -3.72 8.64 21.68
CA ASP A 197 -2.28 8.43 21.51
C ASP A 197 -1.93 6.98 21.92
N PRO A 198 -1.22 6.18 21.09
CA PRO A 198 -0.77 4.83 21.47
C PRO A 198 0.12 4.80 22.71
N LEU A 199 0.82 5.89 23.04
CA LEU A 199 1.65 6.02 24.25
C LEU A 199 0.86 6.50 25.48
N GLY A 200 -0.40 6.87 25.32
CA GLY A 200 -1.27 7.34 26.40
C GLY A 200 -1.08 8.81 26.81
N PRO A 201 -1.69 9.22 27.93
CA PRO A 201 -1.60 10.60 28.44
C PRO A 201 -0.17 10.99 28.81
N GLY A 202 0.24 12.22 28.48
CA GLY A 202 1.59 12.71 28.75
C GLY A 202 2.67 12.17 27.82
N ALA A 203 2.29 11.56 26.69
CA ALA A 203 3.22 11.11 25.65
C ALA A 203 4.15 12.25 25.19
N PRO A 204 5.44 11.98 24.93
CA PRO A 204 6.38 13.01 24.45
C PRO A 204 5.97 13.63 23.10
N HIS A 205 6.51 14.80 22.80
CA HIS A 205 6.19 15.55 21.58
C HIS A 205 7.14 15.26 20.40
N THR A 206 8.43 15.00 20.65
CA THR A 206 9.41 14.73 19.59
C THR A 206 9.32 13.27 19.13
N VAL A 207 9.63 12.98 17.86
CA VAL A 207 9.64 11.60 17.34
C VAL A 207 10.70 10.75 18.05
N ALA A 208 11.85 11.33 18.41
CA ALA A 208 12.92 10.66 19.14
C ALA A 208 12.47 10.21 20.55
N ASP A 209 11.96 11.13 21.37
CA ASP A 209 11.52 10.82 22.74
C ASP A 209 10.35 9.83 22.74
N ARG A 210 9.43 9.97 21.77
CA ARG A 210 8.33 9.02 21.56
C ARG A 210 8.85 7.63 21.19
N THR A 211 9.91 7.55 20.40
CA THR A 211 10.55 6.28 20.00
C THR A 211 11.17 5.57 21.22
N GLU A 212 11.89 6.29 22.09
CA GLU A 212 12.42 5.70 23.34
C GLU A 212 11.30 5.17 24.24
N ALA A 213 10.26 5.98 24.47
CA ALA A 213 9.11 5.60 25.29
C ALA A 213 8.36 4.38 24.71
N ALA A 214 8.22 4.32 23.38
CA ALA A 214 7.58 3.20 22.68
C ALA A 214 8.38 1.91 22.78
N ILE A 215 9.71 1.97 22.58
CA ILE A 215 10.61 0.83 22.70
C ILE A 215 10.56 0.27 24.13
N GLU A 216 10.63 1.13 25.15
CA GLU A 216 10.54 0.72 26.56
C GLU A 216 9.15 0.16 26.94
N HIS A 217 8.08 0.62 26.29
CA HIS A 217 6.77 -0.02 26.40
C HIS A 217 6.76 -1.41 25.76
N CYS A 218 7.35 -1.57 24.57
CA CYS A 218 7.33 -2.82 23.83
C CYS A 218 8.22 -3.90 24.44
N ARG A 219 9.33 -3.55 25.13
CA ARG A 219 10.15 -4.50 25.91
C ARG A 219 9.37 -5.27 26.98
N ARG A 220 8.21 -4.76 27.41
CA ARG A 220 7.37 -5.35 28.46
C ARG A 220 6.24 -6.24 27.90
N HIS A 221 6.22 -6.48 26.60
CA HIS A 221 5.15 -7.21 25.91
C HIS A 221 5.70 -8.15 24.84
N GLU A 222 4.95 -9.20 24.52
CA GLU A 222 5.31 -10.16 23.47
C GLU A 222 5.02 -9.60 22.06
N ALA A 223 5.71 -10.15 21.05
CA ALA A 223 5.59 -9.71 19.67
C ALA A 223 4.14 -9.70 19.11
N PRO A 224 3.28 -10.71 19.38
CA PRO A 224 1.88 -10.68 18.94
C PRO A 224 1.10 -9.48 19.47
N PHE A 225 1.35 -9.08 20.73
CA PHE A 225 0.71 -7.91 21.33
C PHE A 225 1.18 -6.61 20.67
N VAL A 226 2.49 -6.42 20.50
CA VAL A 226 3.06 -5.22 19.86
C VAL A 226 2.51 -5.05 18.44
N ARG A 227 2.47 -6.15 17.67
CA ARG A 227 1.91 -6.18 16.32
C ARG A 227 0.41 -5.86 16.31
N ASP A 228 -0.40 -6.47 17.16
CA ASP A 228 -1.85 -6.23 17.17
C ASP A 228 -2.19 -4.77 17.53
N ARG A 229 -1.46 -4.19 18.49
CA ARG A 229 -1.63 -2.77 18.88
C ARG A 229 -1.29 -1.82 17.74
N TRP A 230 -0.15 -2.03 17.07
CA TRP A 230 0.24 -1.26 15.87
C TRP A 230 -0.79 -1.42 14.75
N ARG A 231 -1.17 -2.65 14.42
CA ARG A 231 -2.15 -2.99 13.38
C ARG A 231 -3.54 -2.41 13.65
N THR A 232 -3.96 -2.36 14.91
CA THR A 232 -5.23 -1.75 15.33
C THR A 232 -5.17 -0.23 15.19
N GLN A 233 -4.03 0.39 15.49
CA GLN A 233 -3.80 1.81 15.31
C GLN A 233 -3.83 2.22 13.82
N THR A 234 -3.05 1.56 12.95
CA THR A 234 -2.98 1.88 11.52
C THR A 234 -4.36 1.81 10.87
N ARG A 235 -5.12 0.75 11.16
CA ARG A 235 -6.52 0.58 10.71
C ARG A 235 -7.47 1.64 11.24
N SER A 236 -7.28 2.12 12.46
CA SER A 236 -8.11 3.19 13.02
C SER A 236 -7.84 4.51 12.31
N ILE A 237 -6.57 4.83 12.05
CA ILE A 237 -6.14 5.98 11.23
C ILE A 237 -6.78 5.91 9.84
N VAL A 238 -6.65 4.78 9.13
CA VAL A 238 -7.23 4.57 7.79
C VAL A 238 -8.75 4.74 7.80
N ARG A 239 -9.47 4.13 8.76
CA ARG A 239 -10.93 4.23 8.87
C ARG A 239 -11.41 5.65 9.13
N THR A 240 -10.73 6.39 10.00
CA THR A 240 -11.08 7.80 10.27
C THR A 240 -10.76 8.68 9.06
N ALA A 241 -9.60 8.49 8.42
CA ALA A 241 -9.23 9.21 7.19
C ALA A 241 -10.21 8.95 6.03
N ALA A 242 -10.77 7.74 5.93
CA ALA A 242 -11.78 7.41 4.91
C ALA A 242 -13.15 8.07 5.19
N ARG A 243 -13.57 8.14 6.45
CA ARG A 243 -14.86 8.74 6.85
C ARG A 243 -14.84 10.27 6.81
N GLU A 244 -13.79 10.88 7.35
CA GLU A 244 -13.69 12.32 7.57
C GLU A 244 -12.82 13.03 6.51
N ALA A 245 -12.59 12.40 5.36
CA ALA A 245 -11.55 12.76 4.38
C ALA A 245 -11.49 14.26 4.06
N ALA A 246 -12.64 14.89 3.79
CA ALA A 246 -12.72 16.31 3.46
C ALA A 246 -12.45 17.24 4.65
N ALA A 247 -12.81 16.82 5.87
CA ALA A 247 -12.60 17.61 7.08
C ALA A 247 -11.15 17.52 7.60
N VAL A 248 -10.47 16.38 7.38
CA VAL A 248 -9.14 16.14 7.96
C VAL A 248 -7.96 16.42 7.04
N ALA A 249 -8.13 16.39 5.71
CA ALA A 249 -7.01 16.39 4.75
C ALA A 249 -6.00 17.53 4.94
N ASP A 250 -6.46 18.74 5.27
CA ASP A 250 -5.65 19.95 5.46
C ASP A 250 -5.22 20.21 6.92
N LEU A 251 -5.68 19.40 7.88
CA LEU A 251 -5.38 19.63 9.28
C LEU A 251 -3.87 19.46 9.54
N PRO A 252 -3.18 20.43 10.16
CA PRO A 252 -1.75 20.31 10.43
C PRO A 252 -1.48 19.26 11.52
N VAL A 253 -0.73 18.22 11.17
CA VAL A 253 -0.03 17.33 12.10
C VAL A 253 1.28 17.99 12.48
N ASP A 254 1.57 18.02 13.78
CA ASP A 254 2.82 18.57 14.33
C ASP A 254 3.79 17.44 14.68
N PHE A 255 5.00 17.50 14.13
CA PHE A 255 6.10 16.59 14.43
C PHE A 255 7.18 17.28 15.30
N THR A 256 6.83 18.40 15.94
CA THR A 256 7.70 19.34 16.66
C THR A 256 8.69 20.10 15.76
N GLU A 257 9.44 19.40 14.92
CA GLU A 257 10.45 19.98 14.02
C GLU A 257 9.83 20.60 12.77
N PHE A 258 8.67 20.09 12.34
CA PHE A 258 7.93 20.54 11.16
C PHE A 258 6.45 20.21 11.29
N ARG A 259 5.62 20.90 10.50
CA ARG A 259 4.18 20.62 10.36
C ARG A 259 3.85 20.19 8.94
N ARG A 260 2.86 19.31 8.78
CA ARG A 260 2.29 18.91 7.47
C ARG A 260 0.78 18.71 7.55
N PRO A 261 0.02 18.97 6.49
CA PRO A 261 -1.38 18.55 6.43
C PRO A 261 -1.48 17.02 6.51
N VAL A 262 -2.58 16.47 7.05
CA VAL A 262 -2.78 15.01 7.21
C VAL A 262 -2.49 14.24 5.92
N ARG A 263 -2.87 14.75 4.74
CA ARG A 263 -2.57 14.10 3.45
C ARG A 263 -1.07 13.83 3.24
N ASP A 264 -0.22 14.81 3.51
CA ASP A 264 1.23 14.73 3.31
C ASP A 264 1.90 14.01 4.49
N ALA A 265 1.26 14.04 5.67
CA ALA A 265 1.66 13.21 6.79
C ALA A 265 1.47 11.72 6.45
N LEU A 266 0.29 11.28 5.97
CA LEU A 266 0.07 9.86 5.64
C LEU A 266 0.95 9.37 4.50
N VAL A 267 1.16 10.14 3.43
CA VAL A 267 2.12 9.76 2.37
C VAL A 267 3.55 9.66 2.95
N GLY A 268 3.94 10.57 3.85
CA GLY A 268 5.22 10.49 4.55
C GLY A 268 5.34 9.33 5.56
N ARG A 269 4.23 8.87 6.15
CA ARG A 269 4.19 7.67 7.01
C ARG A 269 4.19 6.39 6.18
N ALA A 270 3.55 6.39 5.01
CA ALA A 270 3.64 5.29 4.04
C ALA A 270 5.08 5.08 3.55
N PHE A 271 5.79 6.17 3.23
CA PHE A 271 7.22 6.16 2.89
C PHE A 271 8.04 5.50 4.02
N ALA A 272 7.89 5.96 5.26
CA ALA A 272 8.61 5.40 6.41
C ALA A 272 8.27 3.92 6.66
N CYS A 273 6.99 3.54 6.48
CA CYS A 273 6.54 2.16 6.63
C CYS A 273 7.14 1.24 5.56
N TRP A 274 7.23 1.68 4.30
CA TRP A 274 7.91 0.94 3.23
C TRP A 274 9.41 0.80 3.51
N ILE A 275 10.11 1.89 3.80
CA ILE A 275 11.56 1.88 4.07
C ILE A 275 11.89 0.95 5.24
N HIS A 276 11.16 1.03 6.35
CA HIS A 276 11.41 0.15 7.48
C HIS A 276 10.91 -1.29 7.28
N ALA A 277 10.05 -1.54 6.28
CA ALA A 277 9.77 -2.89 5.82
C ALA A 277 10.90 -3.45 4.93
N ASP A 278 11.56 -2.61 4.12
CA ASP A 278 12.81 -2.96 3.39
C ASP A 278 13.95 -3.27 4.39
N ASP A 279 14.11 -2.46 5.45
CA ASP A 279 15.05 -2.72 6.56
C ASP A 279 14.80 -4.09 7.22
N ILE A 280 13.54 -4.39 7.58
CA ILE A 280 13.15 -5.67 8.20
C ILE A 280 13.41 -6.82 7.22
N ALA A 281 12.95 -6.69 5.98
CA ALA A 281 13.07 -7.74 4.96
C ALA A 281 14.54 -8.08 4.67
N ALA A 282 15.40 -7.06 4.54
CA ALA A 282 16.85 -7.26 4.39
C ALA A 282 17.50 -7.89 5.63
N ALA A 283 16.97 -7.66 6.84
CA ALA A 283 17.48 -8.29 8.06
C ALA A 283 17.12 -9.79 8.17
N VAL A 284 16.01 -10.22 7.58
CA VAL A 284 15.55 -11.63 7.57
C VAL A 284 15.72 -12.36 6.23
N ASP A 285 16.46 -11.77 5.28
CA ASP A 285 16.68 -12.28 3.91
C ASP A 285 15.39 -12.60 3.13
N TYR A 286 14.40 -11.71 3.25
CA TYR A 286 13.08 -11.84 2.60
C TYR A 286 12.96 -10.92 1.37
N PRO A 287 12.42 -11.39 0.23
CA PRO A 287 12.24 -10.56 -0.96
C PRO A 287 11.10 -9.55 -0.78
N TYR A 288 11.41 -8.24 -0.83
CA TYR A 288 10.42 -7.17 -0.64
C TYR A 288 10.49 -6.13 -1.75
N GLU A 289 9.45 -6.10 -2.59
CA GLU A 289 9.38 -5.23 -3.76
C GLU A 289 9.14 -3.74 -3.41
N PRO A 290 9.42 -2.79 -4.32
CA PRO A 290 9.00 -1.40 -4.18
C PRO A 290 7.46 -1.22 -4.06
N PRO A 291 6.97 -0.03 -3.65
CA PRO A 291 5.55 0.31 -3.67
C PRO A 291 4.97 0.25 -5.08
N ALA A 292 3.64 0.09 -5.18
CA ALA A 292 2.95 0.25 -6.46
C ALA A 292 3.24 1.62 -7.07
N SER A 293 3.44 1.70 -8.38
CA SER A 293 3.94 2.90 -9.08
C SER A 293 3.20 4.20 -8.72
N GLY A 294 1.87 4.18 -8.62
CA GLY A 294 1.08 5.35 -8.21
C GLY A 294 1.27 5.77 -6.75
N HIS A 295 1.65 4.86 -5.86
CA HIS A 295 2.04 5.17 -4.48
C HIS A 295 3.46 5.73 -4.43
N LEU A 296 4.38 5.11 -5.19
CA LEU A 296 5.76 5.57 -5.31
C LEU A 296 5.83 6.98 -5.91
N ALA A 297 5.01 7.29 -6.94
CA ALA A 297 4.90 8.65 -7.49
C ALA A 297 4.51 9.70 -6.43
N GLY A 298 3.52 9.40 -5.59
CA GLY A 298 3.12 10.31 -4.50
C GLY A 298 4.22 10.48 -3.43
N MET A 299 4.99 9.42 -3.18
CA MET A 299 6.16 9.44 -2.28
C MET A 299 7.32 10.29 -2.84
N VAL A 300 7.65 10.09 -4.12
CA VAL A 300 8.65 10.87 -4.86
C VAL A 300 8.24 12.34 -4.89
N GLU A 301 7.02 12.66 -5.32
CA GLU A 301 6.51 14.03 -5.39
C GLU A 301 6.60 14.74 -4.02
N LEU A 302 6.18 14.07 -2.93
CA LEU A 302 6.28 14.62 -1.57
C LEU A 302 7.75 14.90 -1.17
N ALA A 303 8.69 14.03 -1.54
CA ALA A 303 10.10 14.25 -1.26
C ALA A 303 10.68 15.40 -2.11
N VAL A 304 10.41 15.42 -3.41
CA VAL A 304 10.85 16.47 -4.35
C VAL A 304 10.37 17.86 -3.92
N ARG A 305 9.09 18.01 -3.54
CA ARG A 305 8.54 19.29 -3.03
C ARG A 305 9.27 19.83 -1.79
N ARG A 306 10.02 18.99 -1.05
CA ARG A 306 10.78 19.41 0.13
C ARG A 306 12.23 19.78 -0.15
N VAL A 307 12.79 19.41 -1.30
CA VAL A 307 14.21 19.62 -1.62
C VAL A 307 14.63 21.09 -1.58
N PRO A 308 13.87 22.07 -2.13
CA PRO A 308 14.28 23.47 -2.07
C PRO A 308 14.35 24.02 -0.63
N GLY A 309 13.41 23.60 0.22
CA GLY A 309 13.42 23.94 1.65
C GLY A 309 14.63 23.36 2.37
N ALA A 310 14.90 22.06 2.17
CA ALA A 310 16.07 21.40 2.75
C ALA A 310 17.39 22.03 2.28
N LEU A 311 17.50 22.44 1.01
CA LEU A 311 18.66 23.15 0.49
C LEU A 311 18.86 24.52 1.17
N ALA A 312 17.78 25.26 1.41
CA ALA A 312 17.83 26.52 2.16
C ALA A 312 18.19 26.31 3.63
N ASP A 313 17.70 25.26 4.28
CA ASP A 313 18.02 24.91 5.67
C ASP A 313 19.49 24.55 5.82
N ARG A 314 20.02 23.71 4.92
CA ARG A 314 21.45 23.39 4.85
C ARG A 314 22.30 24.63 4.66
N ARG A 315 21.90 25.57 3.79
CA ARG A 315 22.60 26.84 3.59
C ARG A 315 22.60 27.70 4.86
N ARG A 316 21.47 27.79 5.57
CA ARG A 316 21.39 28.49 6.88
C ARG A 316 22.30 27.85 7.94
N ALA A 317 22.49 26.54 7.88
CA ALA A 317 23.41 25.79 8.75
C ALA A 317 24.89 25.82 8.29
N GLY A 318 25.23 26.50 7.18
CA GLY A 318 26.60 26.51 6.63
C GLY A 318 27.03 25.19 5.97
N LEU A 319 26.08 24.30 5.67
CA LEU A 319 26.31 22.96 5.10
C LEU A 319 26.10 22.88 3.58
N ALA A 320 25.90 24.02 2.91
CA ALA A 320 25.71 24.17 1.47
C ALA A 320 26.24 25.54 1.03
N ALA A 321 26.53 25.69 -0.26
CA ALA A 321 27.04 26.95 -0.81
C ALA A 321 26.04 28.12 -0.63
N PRO A 322 26.53 29.36 -0.44
CA PRO A 322 25.67 30.53 -0.37
C PRO A 322 24.87 30.70 -1.67
N ALA A 323 23.70 31.34 -1.58
CA ALA A 323 22.87 31.65 -2.74
C ALA A 323 23.67 32.56 -3.70
N ARG A 324 23.76 32.20 -4.98
CA ARG A 324 24.55 32.97 -5.96
C ARG A 324 23.79 34.19 -6.51
N SER A 325 22.47 34.25 -6.28
CA SER A 325 21.62 35.38 -6.64
C SER A 325 20.60 35.67 -5.54
N LEU A 326 20.40 36.94 -5.21
CA LEU A 326 19.28 37.40 -4.39
C LEU A 326 18.10 37.69 -5.32
N THR A 327 17.15 36.77 -5.37
CA THR A 327 15.93 36.90 -6.17
C THR A 327 14.73 37.27 -5.30
N ALA A 328 13.90 38.21 -5.76
CA ALA A 328 12.58 38.44 -5.18
C ALA A 328 11.72 37.17 -5.27
N ALA A 329 10.75 37.01 -4.36
CA ALA A 329 9.80 35.91 -4.42
C ALA A 329 9.02 35.96 -5.75
N GLY A 330 8.85 34.81 -6.41
CA GLY A 330 8.24 34.68 -7.73
C GLY A 330 9.11 35.13 -8.91
N ALA A 331 10.31 35.69 -8.69
CA ALA A 331 11.22 36.02 -9.78
C ALA A 331 11.99 34.77 -10.28
N PRO A 332 12.33 34.68 -11.58
CA PRO A 332 13.11 33.55 -12.12
C PRO A 332 14.51 33.41 -11.49
N GLY A 333 14.79 32.27 -10.89
CA GLY A 333 16.06 31.96 -10.20
C GLY A 333 16.89 30.87 -10.88
N ARG A 334 18.14 30.65 -10.43
CA ARG A 334 18.93 29.48 -10.88
C ARG A 334 18.15 28.21 -10.58
N THR A 335 18.02 27.38 -11.59
CA THR A 335 17.16 26.19 -11.58
C THR A 335 18.01 24.94 -11.77
N LEU A 336 17.65 23.85 -11.10
CA LEU A 336 18.10 22.50 -11.41
C LEU A 336 16.92 21.72 -11.99
N LEU A 337 17.16 21.01 -13.09
CA LEU A 337 16.23 20.01 -13.61
C LEU A 337 16.50 18.70 -12.89
N LEU A 338 15.51 18.23 -12.12
CA LEU A 338 15.52 16.91 -11.49
C LEU A 338 14.62 15.99 -12.31
N GLU A 339 15.21 14.93 -12.84
CA GLU A 339 14.51 13.86 -13.54
C GLU A 339 14.58 12.61 -12.66
N ILE A 340 13.43 12.02 -12.39
CA ILE A 340 13.34 10.73 -11.73
C ILE A 340 12.83 9.73 -12.77
N GLU A 341 13.64 8.75 -13.09
CA GLU A 341 13.30 7.64 -13.98
C GLU A 341 12.45 6.59 -13.21
N GLY A 342 11.95 5.57 -13.93
CA GLY A 342 11.09 4.55 -13.34
C GLY A 342 9.59 4.86 -13.39
N ARG A 343 8.77 4.00 -12.78
CA ARG A 343 7.30 4.05 -12.91
C ARG A 343 6.62 5.01 -11.93
N GLY A 344 7.30 5.38 -10.84
CA GLY A 344 6.95 6.48 -9.94
C GLY A 344 7.65 7.80 -10.30
N GLY A 345 8.36 7.84 -11.43
CA GLY A 345 9.19 8.96 -11.87
C GLY A 345 8.43 10.19 -12.40
N GLY A 346 9.20 11.16 -12.88
CA GLY A 346 8.73 12.44 -13.42
C GLY A 346 9.85 13.46 -13.62
N GLU A 347 9.50 14.69 -14.00
CA GLU A 347 10.44 15.80 -14.20
C GLU A 347 10.03 17.02 -13.36
N TRP A 348 10.99 17.65 -12.69
CA TRP A 348 10.76 18.83 -11.85
C TRP A 348 11.85 19.88 -11.99
N TYR A 349 11.44 21.14 -12.09
CA TYR A 349 12.34 22.29 -12.02
C TYR A 349 12.43 22.79 -10.58
N LEU A 350 13.61 22.71 -9.97
CA LEU A 350 13.87 23.06 -8.57
C LEU A 350 14.65 24.37 -8.45
N PRO A 351 14.17 25.36 -7.67
CA PRO A 351 14.91 26.60 -7.46
C PRO A 351 16.06 26.39 -6.46
N LEU A 352 17.28 26.80 -6.85
CA LEU A 352 18.50 26.54 -6.09
C LEU A 352 18.82 27.63 -5.05
N ASP A 353 18.61 28.90 -5.40
CA ASP A 353 19.05 30.04 -4.60
C ASP A 353 18.03 30.42 -3.50
N SER A 354 16.73 30.23 -3.73
CA SER A 354 15.66 30.52 -2.77
C SER A 354 14.44 29.61 -3.00
N PRO A 355 13.81 29.02 -1.95
CA PRO A 355 12.59 28.22 -2.09
C PRO A 355 11.40 28.98 -2.67
N ALA A 356 11.43 30.32 -2.62
CA ALA A 356 10.38 31.20 -3.14
C ALA A 356 10.68 31.75 -4.56
N ALA A 357 11.81 31.39 -5.17
CA ALA A 357 12.11 31.76 -6.55
C ALA A 357 11.29 30.90 -7.54
N LEU A 358 10.95 31.49 -8.69
CA LEU A 358 10.35 30.73 -9.78
C LEU A 358 11.44 29.92 -10.48
N ALA A 359 11.27 28.60 -10.53
CA ALA A 359 12.12 27.70 -11.30
C ALA A 359 11.62 27.62 -12.75
N THR A 360 12.51 27.79 -13.74
CA THR A 360 12.13 27.77 -15.16
C THR A 360 13.20 27.07 -16.03
N PRO A 361 12.82 26.47 -17.17
CA PRO A 361 13.75 25.78 -18.06
C PRO A 361 14.92 26.67 -18.53
N GLU A 362 14.64 27.94 -18.85
CA GLU A 362 15.60 28.92 -19.37
C GLU A 362 16.66 29.34 -18.33
N ARG A 363 16.45 28.99 -17.07
CA ARG A 363 17.36 29.27 -15.95
C ARG A 363 18.01 27.99 -15.40
N THR A 364 17.88 26.87 -16.11
CA THR A 364 18.52 25.60 -15.76
C THR A 364 20.05 25.73 -15.85
N VAL A 365 20.74 25.46 -14.74
CA VAL A 365 22.22 25.48 -14.65
C VAL A 365 22.82 24.10 -14.37
N ALA A 366 21.98 23.13 -14.02
CA ALA A 366 22.35 21.76 -13.75
C ALA A 366 21.17 20.82 -13.99
N ARG A 367 21.48 19.56 -14.34
CA ARG A 367 20.54 18.47 -14.47
C ARG A 367 20.99 17.29 -13.60
N LEU A 368 20.04 16.64 -12.94
CA LEU A 368 20.25 15.52 -12.04
C LEU A 368 19.23 14.44 -12.38
N VAL A 369 19.70 13.21 -12.64
CA VAL A 369 18.87 12.07 -13.05
C VAL A 369 19.09 10.91 -12.07
N LEU A 370 18.02 10.31 -11.53
CA LEU A 370 18.06 9.10 -10.69
C LEU A 370 16.86 8.19 -10.99
N GLU A 371 16.96 6.89 -10.73
CA GLU A 371 15.77 6.00 -10.67
C GLU A 371 14.92 6.27 -9.42
N ASP A 372 13.60 6.01 -9.49
CA ASP A 372 12.63 6.31 -8.42
C ASP A 372 12.96 5.68 -7.07
N VAL A 373 13.29 4.38 -7.04
CA VAL A 373 13.71 3.67 -5.82
C VAL A 373 15.04 4.21 -5.28
N GLU A 374 15.99 4.57 -6.15
CA GLU A 374 17.30 5.08 -5.74
C GLU A 374 17.17 6.48 -5.11
N PHE A 375 16.35 7.35 -5.69
CA PHE A 375 16.01 8.65 -5.12
C PHE A 375 15.31 8.51 -3.76
N CYS A 376 14.40 7.55 -3.60
CA CYS A 376 13.79 7.25 -2.31
C CYS A 376 14.80 6.73 -1.28
N ARG A 377 15.71 5.84 -1.66
CA ARG A 377 16.79 5.33 -0.78
C ARG A 377 17.76 6.44 -0.36
N LEU A 378 18.10 7.36 -1.26
CA LEU A 378 18.85 8.57 -0.93
C LEU A 378 18.07 9.46 0.05
N ALA A 379 16.77 9.72 -0.22
CA ALA A 379 15.91 10.52 0.65
C ALA A 379 15.64 9.88 2.03
N ALA A 380 15.85 8.55 2.13
CA ALA A 380 15.83 7.76 3.36
C ALA A 380 17.22 7.66 4.03
N GLY A 381 18.29 8.19 3.44
CA GLY A 381 19.66 8.08 3.96
C GLY A 381 20.25 6.66 3.93
N HIS A 382 19.68 5.77 3.11
CA HIS A 382 20.15 4.39 2.91
C HIS A 382 21.30 4.29 1.93
N VAL A 383 21.41 5.26 1.01
CA VAL A 383 22.54 5.46 0.11
C VAL A 383 23.12 6.85 0.35
N SER A 384 24.45 6.98 0.33
CA SER A 384 25.09 8.28 0.56
C SER A 384 24.99 9.18 -0.68
N PRO A 385 25.00 10.51 -0.54
CA PRO A 385 25.06 11.44 -1.68
C PRO A 385 26.24 11.25 -2.64
N ARG A 386 27.28 10.49 -2.24
CA ARG A 386 28.44 10.16 -3.08
C ARG A 386 28.27 8.86 -3.84
N ASP A 387 27.56 7.90 -3.23
CA ASP A 387 27.42 6.54 -3.74
C ASP A 387 26.12 6.36 -4.54
N ALA A 388 25.21 7.34 -4.46
CA ALA A 388 23.95 7.36 -5.20
C ALA A 388 24.18 7.25 -6.72
N ALA A 389 23.46 6.34 -7.36
CA ALA A 389 23.48 6.13 -8.80
C ALA A 389 22.76 7.28 -9.53
N ALA A 390 23.46 8.42 -9.65
CA ALA A 390 22.91 9.67 -10.17
C ALA A 390 23.67 10.22 -11.37
N GLY A 391 22.97 10.38 -12.50
CA GLY A 391 23.45 11.12 -13.67
C GLY A 391 23.52 12.62 -13.36
N GLN A 392 24.64 13.27 -13.66
CA GLN A 392 24.91 14.67 -13.28
C GLN A 392 25.50 15.47 -14.44
N GLU A 393 24.86 16.58 -14.79
CA GLU A 393 25.29 17.49 -15.85
C GLU A 393 25.23 18.96 -15.38
N GLY A 394 26.14 19.80 -15.87
CA GLY A 394 26.22 21.22 -15.54
C GLY A 394 26.94 21.53 -14.21
N ASP A 395 26.37 22.42 -13.40
CA ASP A 395 26.96 22.96 -12.17
C ASP A 395 27.08 21.90 -11.05
N ARG A 396 28.29 21.32 -10.91
CA ARG A 396 28.60 20.27 -9.91
C ARG A 396 28.36 20.67 -8.45
N GLU A 397 28.42 21.95 -8.13
CA GLU A 397 28.08 22.42 -6.78
C GLU A 397 26.58 22.30 -6.55
N ALA A 398 25.77 22.69 -7.56
CA ALA A 398 24.32 22.59 -7.50
C ALA A 398 23.82 21.12 -7.45
N THR A 399 24.37 20.22 -8.27
CA THR A 399 24.01 18.79 -8.19
C THR A 399 24.41 18.18 -6.86
N GLY A 400 25.64 18.43 -6.39
CA GLY A 400 26.15 17.91 -5.12
C GLY A 400 25.37 18.42 -3.90
N ASP A 401 25.05 19.72 -3.84
CA ASP A 401 24.24 20.26 -2.74
C ASP A 401 22.78 19.78 -2.80
N THR A 402 22.25 19.52 -4.00
CA THR A 402 20.91 18.93 -4.16
C THR A 402 20.86 17.49 -3.65
N LEU A 403 21.82 16.64 -4.02
CA LEU A 403 21.93 15.27 -3.50
C LEU A 403 22.05 15.26 -1.96
N ARG A 404 22.84 16.19 -1.40
CA ARG A 404 22.96 16.39 0.06
C ARG A 404 21.69 16.94 0.71
N ALA A 405 20.88 17.74 -0.01
CA ALA A 405 19.58 18.22 0.44
C ALA A 405 18.54 17.10 0.48
N VAL A 406 18.50 16.25 -0.55
CA VAL A 406 17.66 15.04 -0.60
C VAL A 406 17.98 14.11 0.58
N ALA A 407 19.26 13.79 0.81
CA ALA A 407 19.65 12.95 1.95
C ALA A 407 19.24 13.52 3.31
N SER A 408 19.30 14.85 3.50
CA SER A 408 18.86 15.50 4.74
C SER A 408 17.34 15.53 4.97
N LEU A 409 16.53 14.95 4.07
CA LEU A 409 15.10 14.73 4.31
C LEU A 409 14.82 13.57 5.28
N SER A 410 15.78 12.65 5.41
CA SER A 410 15.78 11.51 6.34
C SER A 410 16.00 11.95 7.78
N ARG A 411 15.41 11.19 8.71
CA ARG A 411 15.50 11.36 10.17
C ARG A 411 15.10 10.04 10.83
N LEU A 412 15.46 9.88 12.10
CA LEU A 412 14.86 8.86 12.97
C LEU A 412 13.37 9.17 13.20
#